data_AF-A0A059PYS2-F1
#
_entry.id   AF-A0A059PYS2-F1
#
_cell.length_a   1.000
_cell.length_b   1.000
_cell.length_c   1.000
_cell.angle_alpha   90.00
_cell.angle_beta   90.00
_cell.angle_gamma   90.00
#
_symmetry.space_group_name_H-M   'P 1'
#
loop_
_entity.id
_entity.type
_entity.pdbx_description
1 polymer ?
#
loop_
_entity_poly.entity_id
_entity_poly.type
_entity_poly.pdbx_seq_one_letter_code
_entity_poly.pdbx_strand_id
1 'polypeptide(L)'
;MDPAAPGRFDKLQSSFKLTVQCLLTACSREVVNEAFSSFTDAEKERLHRMLTLVMKNVHANIVDEFNDFCQETQVAAVLDKIDDFLELQNLDALSSEKTTVEEIEEKVSRAKKDEIEHLTGLLKKVEESNNAMKARIELLKIGEDSTAARDLLNKVTQWNCTLLKLSP
;
A
#
# COMPACT_ATOMS: atom_id res chain seq x y z
N MET A 1 8.86 -25.80 31.66
CA MET A 1 8.96 -25.14 30.35
C MET A 1 7.64 -25.42 29.68
N ASP A 2 6.72 -24.45 29.67
CA ASP A 2 5.42 -24.66 29.04
C ASP A 2 5.62 -24.82 27.52
N PRO A 3 4.96 -25.80 26.88
CA PRO A 3 5.04 -25.93 25.44
C PRO A 3 4.46 -24.67 24.79
N ALA A 4 5.15 -24.17 23.76
CA ALA A 4 4.65 -23.08 22.94
C ALA A 4 3.22 -23.41 22.48
N ALA A 5 2.34 -22.41 22.50
CA ALA A 5 0.95 -22.62 22.10
C ALA A 5 0.91 -23.15 20.65
N PRO A 6 0.07 -24.16 20.36
CA PRO A 6 0.01 -24.74 19.02
C PRO A 6 -0.40 -23.70 17.98
N GLY A 7 0.33 -23.67 16.87
CA GLY A 7 0.11 -22.76 15.76
C GLY A 7 -1.21 -23.02 15.04
N ARG A 8 -1.61 -22.14 14.13
CA ARG A 8 -2.84 -22.33 13.34
C ARG A 8 -2.82 -23.60 12.52
N PHE A 9 -1.65 -23.96 11.96
CA PHE A 9 -1.52 -25.19 11.19
C PHE A 9 -1.69 -26.44 12.07
N ASP A 10 -1.12 -26.46 13.27
CA ASP A 10 -1.29 -27.57 14.22
C ASP A 10 -2.76 -27.78 14.60
N LYS A 11 -3.49 -26.67 14.81
CA LYS A 11 -4.92 -26.70 15.11
C LYS A 11 -5.73 -27.22 13.92
N LEU A 12 -5.42 -26.78 12.71
CA LEU A 12 -6.04 -27.27 11.48
C LEU A 12 -5.83 -28.79 11.33
N GLN A 13 -4.58 -29.25 11.45
CA GLN A 13 -4.24 -30.66 11.29
C GLN A 13 -4.91 -31.53 12.37
N SER A 14 -4.92 -31.06 13.61
CA SER A 14 -5.56 -31.76 14.73
C SER A 14 -7.08 -31.85 14.54
N SER A 15 -7.73 -30.76 14.15
CA SER A 15 -9.17 -30.70 13.89
C SER A 15 -9.57 -31.61 12.73
N PHE A 16 -8.78 -31.62 11.65
CA PHE A 16 -9.01 -32.49 10.51
C PHE A 16 -8.90 -33.97 10.91
N LYS A 17 -7.81 -34.37 11.57
CA LYS A 17 -7.61 -35.75 12.05
C LYS A 17 -8.75 -36.22 12.95
N LEU A 18 -9.20 -35.37 13.88
CA LEU A 18 -10.34 -35.65 14.76
C LEU A 18 -11.62 -35.86 13.95
N THR A 19 -11.87 -35.02 12.95
CA THR A 19 -13.06 -35.10 12.11
C THR A 19 -13.09 -36.40 11.31
N VAL A 20 -11.96 -36.76 10.68
CA VAL A 20 -11.85 -37.97 9.84
C VAL A 20 -11.94 -39.26 10.68
N GLN A 21 -11.61 -39.20 11.97
CA GLN A 21 -11.68 -40.34 12.89
C GLN A 21 -13.07 -40.97 12.98
N CYS A 22 -14.15 -40.20 12.71
CA CYS A 22 -15.52 -40.74 12.71
C CYS A 22 -15.74 -41.88 11.70
N LEU A 23 -14.94 -41.93 10.62
CA LEU A 23 -14.98 -43.02 9.64
C LEU A 23 -14.70 -44.38 10.27
N LEU A 24 -13.81 -44.44 11.27
CA LEU A 24 -13.45 -45.69 11.93
C LEU A 24 -14.59 -46.26 12.78
N THR A 25 -15.61 -45.45 13.08
CA THR A 25 -16.76 -45.82 13.91
C THR A 25 -18.09 -45.76 13.16
N ALA A 26 -18.10 -45.40 11.87
CA ALA A 26 -19.33 -45.15 11.12
C ALA A 26 -20.16 -46.42 10.83
N CYS A 27 -19.53 -47.60 10.78
CA CYS A 27 -20.21 -48.88 10.56
C CYS A 27 -20.02 -49.80 11.77
N SER A 28 -20.99 -49.79 12.68
CA SER A 28 -21.03 -50.74 13.78
C SER A 28 -21.55 -52.11 13.32
N ARG A 29 -21.34 -53.12 14.15
CA ARG A 29 -21.83 -54.48 13.92
C ARG A 29 -23.36 -54.52 13.88
N GLU A 30 -24.00 -53.76 14.73
CA GLU A 30 -25.46 -53.66 14.82
C GLU A 30 -26.05 -53.13 13.52
N VAL A 31 -25.43 -52.08 12.95
CA VAL A 31 -25.85 -51.51 11.65
C VAL A 31 -25.74 -52.54 10.54
N VAL A 32 -24.67 -53.35 10.52
CA VAL A 32 -24.51 -54.43 9.53
C VAL A 32 -25.58 -55.51 9.72
N ASN A 33 -25.87 -55.89 10.96
CA ASN A 33 -26.87 -56.92 11.25
C ASN A 33 -28.28 -56.49 10.87
N GLU A 34 -28.62 -55.22 11.08
CA GLU A 34 -29.89 -54.62 10.69
C GLU A 34 -30.01 -54.50 9.16
N ALA A 35 -29.01 -53.92 8.51
CA ALA A 35 -29.01 -53.68 7.07
C ALA A 35 -29.01 -54.97 6.24
N PHE A 36 -28.39 -56.04 6.75
CA PHE A 36 -28.25 -57.33 6.07
C PHE A 36 -28.98 -58.44 6.81
N SER A 37 -30.20 -58.19 7.28
CA SER A 37 -30.96 -59.14 8.12
C SER A 37 -31.14 -60.54 7.50
N SER A 38 -31.21 -60.64 6.17
CA SER A 38 -31.33 -61.90 5.43
C SER A 38 -30.07 -62.76 5.40
N PHE A 39 -28.91 -62.22 5.76
CA PHE A 39 -27.64 -62.94 5.74
C PHE A 39 -27.50 -63.81 6.99
N THR A 40 -26.74 -64.89 6.87
CA THR A 40 -26.32 -65.69 8.03
C THR A 40 -25.35 -64.90 8.90
N ASP A 41 -25.20 -65.31 10.16
CA ASP A 41 -24.27 -64.66 11.09
C ASP A 41 -22.82 -64.71 10.58
N ALA A 42 -22.42 -65.81 9.93
CA ALA A 42 -21.09 -65.95 9.36
C ALA A 42 -20.84 -64.96 8.19
N GLU A 43 -21.85 -64.72 7.35
CA GLU A 43 -21.77 -63.74 6.25
C GLU A 43 -21.72 -62.32 6.79
N LYS A 44 -22.54 -61.99 7.79
CA LYS A 44 -22.55 -60.68 8.49
C LYS A 44 -21.19 -60.39 9.13
N GLU A 45 -20.61 -61.36 9.83
CA GLU A 45 -19.27 -61.23 10.42
C GLU A 45 -18.19 -60.98 9.38
N ARG A 46 -18.22 -61.74 8.27
CA ARG A 46 -17.26 -61.56 7.17
C ARG A 46 -17.40 -60.17 6.55
N LEU A 47 -18.64 -59.71 6.33
CA LEU A 47 -18.93 -58.40 5.77
C LEU A 47 -18.47 -57.27 6.71
N HIS A 48 -18.78 -57.36 8.00
CA HIS A 48 -18.34 -56.38 8.99
C HIS A 48 -16.80 -56.25 9.02
N ARG A 49 -16.07 -57.37 9.00
CA ARG A 49 -14.61 -57.37 8.92
C ARG A 49 -14.09 -56.70 7.65
N MET A 50 -14.71 -56.98 6.51
CA MET A 50 -14.35 -56.37 5.23
C MET A 50 -14.61 -54.85 5.25
N LEU A 51 -15.77 -54.42 5.74
CA LEU A 51 -16.11 -53.01 5.90
C LEU A 51 -15.12 -52.30 6.83
N THR A 52 -14.79 -52.88 7.99
CA THR A 52 -13.78 -52.33 8.89
C THR A 52 -12.43 -52.13 8.19
N LEU A 53 -12.01 -53.09 7.37
CA LEU A 53 -10.77 -52.99 6.60
C LEU A 53 -10.83 -51.85 5.58
N VAL A 54 -11.93 -51.75 4.82
CA VAL A 54 -12.15 -50.67 3.86
C VAL A 54 -12.13 -49.31 4.56
N MET A 55 -12.85 -49.15 5.67
CA MET A 55 -12.90 -47.89 6.41
C MET A 55 -11.53 -47.48 6.95
N LYS A 56 -10.71 -48.44 7.43
CA LYS A 56 -9.33 -48.17 7.84
C LYS A 56 -8.46 -47.66 6.69
N ASN A 57 -8.55 -48.29 5.52
CA ASN A 57 -7.78 -47.88 4.35
C ASN A 57 -8.25 -46.51 3.83
N VAL A 58 -9.56 -46.27 3.77
CA VAL A 58 -10.12 -44.96 3.38
C VAL A 58 -9.68 -43.88 4.36
N HIS A 59 -9.73 -44.13 5.67
CA HIS A 59 -9.23 -43.20 6.68
C HIS A 59 -7.75 -42.86 6.46
N ALA A 60 -6.89 -43.88 6.28
CA ALA A 60 -5.47 -43.66 6.04
C ALA A 60 -5.22 -42.83 4.76
N ASN A 61 -5.84 -43.22 3.65
CA ASN A 61 -5.71 -42.52 2.37
C ASN A 61 -6.15 -41.06 2.46
N ILE A 62 -7.27 -40.77 3.14
CA ILE A 62 -7.75 -39.39 3.31
C ILE A 62 -6.76 -38.56 4.12
N VAL A 63 -6.19 -39.13 5.19
CA VAL A 63 -5.21 -38.43 6.03
C VAL A 63 -3.94 -38.15 5.23
N ASP A 64 -3.46 -39.12 4.46
CA ASP A 64 -2.24 -38.96 3.65
C ASP A 64 -2.45 -37.94 2.53
N GLU A 65 -3.54 -38.06 1.76
CA GLU A 65 -3.89 -37.11 0.68
C GLU A 65 -4.05 -35.68 1.21
N PHE A 66 -4.65 -35.50 2.38
CA PHE A 66 -4.75 -34.19 3.01
C PHE A 66 -3.39 -33.61 3.37
N ASN A 67 -2.47 -34.43 3.92
CA ASN A 67 -1.13 -33.98 4.25
C ASN A 67 -0.37 -33.57 2.98
N ASP A 68 -0.46 -34.37 1.91
CA ASP A 68 0.17 -34.09 0.62
C ASP A 68 -0.39 -32.80 0.01
N PHE A 69 -1.72 -32.64 0.01
CA PHE A 69 -2.38 -31.41 -0.43
C PHE A 69 -1.89 -30.19 0.35
N CYS A 70 -1.81 -30.27 1.68
CA CYS A 70 -1.31 -29.17 2.51
C CYS A 70 0.16 -28.82 2.22
N GLN A 71 0.99 -29.82 1.90
CA GLN A 71 2.38 -29.60 1.50
C GLN A 71 2.47 -28.93 0.13
N GLU A 72 1.76 -29.46 -0.87
CA GLU A 72 1.75 -28.94 -2.24
C GLU A 72 1.28 -27.48 -2.29
N THR A 73 0.22 -27.18 -1.56
CA THR A 73 -0.37 -25.84 -1.48
C THR A 73 0.32 -24.91 -0.47
N GLN A 74 1.36 -25.39 0.22
CA GLN A 74 2.12 -24.65 1.22
C GLN A 74 1.24 -24.01 2.32
N VAL A 75 0.17 -24.70 2.72
CA VAL A 75 -0.79 -24.20 3.73
C VAL A 75 -0.11 -23.90 5.06
N ALA A 76 0.84 -24.74 5.48
CA ALA A 76 1.63 -24.50 6.69
C ALA A 76 2.35 -23.15 6.63
N ALA A 77 3.12 -22.90 5.57
CA ALA A 77 3.87 -21.67 5.40
C ALA A 77 2.97 -20.41 5.33
N VAL A 78 1.76 -20.53 4.77
CA VAL A 78 0.81 -19.40 4.75
C VAL A 78 0.24 -19.13 6.15
N LEU A 79 -0.11 -20.18 6.90
CA LEU A 79 -0.63 -20.03 8.26
C LEU A 79 0.44 -19.55 9.24
N ASP A 80 1.68 -20.00 9.09
CA ASP A 80 2.82 -19.54 9.88
C ASP A 80 3.05 -18.04 9.68
N LYS A 81 3.01 -17.53 8.43
CA LYS A 81 3.10 -16.09 8.14
C LYS A 81 1.97 -15.28 8.79
N ILE A 82 0.77 -15.85 8.89
CA ILE A 82 -0.36 -15.19 9.56
C ILE A 82 -0.12 -15.13 11.07
N ASP A 83 0.39 -16.22 11.66
CA ASP A 83 0.76 -16.25 13.07
C ASP A 83 1.87 -15.23 13.37
N ASP A 84 2.93 -15.20 12.56
CA ASP A 84 4.01 -14.20 12.65
C ASP A 84 3.47 -12.76 12.54
N PHE A 85 2.58 -12.49 11.58
CA PHE A 85 2.00 -11.16 11.40
C PHE A 85 1.15 -10.72 12.61
N LEU A 86 0.40 -11.65 13.20
CA LEU A 86 -0.40 -11.36 14.39
C LEU A 86 0.45 -11.18 15.64
N GLU A 87 1.52 -11.95 15.79
CA GLU A 87 2.51 -11.71 16.84
C GLU A 87 3.14 -10.33 16.69
N LEU A 88 3.53 -9.95 15.47
CA LEU A 88 4.06 -8.63 15.16
C LEU A 88 3.04 -7.53 15.48
N GLN A 89 1.78 -7.69 15.07
CA GLN A 89 0.72 -6.72 15.32
C GLN A 89 0.40 -6.57 16.82
N ASN A 90 0.43 -7.66 17.58
CA ASN A 90 0.21 -7.62 19.03
C ASN A 90 1.37 -6.93 19.77
N LEU A 91 2.61 -7.12 19.29
CA LEU A 91 3.78 -6.41 19.81
C LEU A 91 3.76 -4.93 19.43
N ASP A 92 3.13 -4.61 18.29
CA ASP A 92 3.11 -3.29 17.68
C ASP A 92 1.77 -2.56 17.82
N ALA A 93 1.05 -2.81 18.93
CA ALA A 93 -0.22 -2.17 19.26
C ALA A 93 -0.16 -0.63 19.35
N LEU A 94 1.03 -0.02 19.24
CA LEU A 94 1.27 1.42 19.21
C LEU A 94 1.60 1.98 17.82
N SER A 95 1.86 1.17 16.78
CA SER A 95 2.17 1.72 15.45
C SER A 95 0.95 1.95 14.56
N SER A 96 -0.08 1.10 14.65
CA SER A 96 -1.12 1.03 13.62
C SER A 96 -1.93 2.33 13.45
N GLU A 97 -2.06 3.15 14.50
CA GLU A 97 -2.80 4.41 14.44
C GLU A 97 -1.88 5.64 14.37
N LYS A 98 -0.61 5.49 14.77
CA LYS A 98 0.32 6.61 14.88
C LYS A 98 1.25 6.74 13.66
N THR A 99 1.75 5.65 13.10
CA THR A 99 2.77 5.72 12.05
C THR A 99 2.22 6.17 10.70
N THR A 100 1.01 5.76 10.31
CA THR A 100 0.46 6.10 9.00
C THR A 100 0.05 7.56 8.88
N VAL A 101 -0.62 8.12 9.89
CA VAL A 101 -1.04 9.53 9.86
C VAL A 101 0.17 10.46 10.01
N GLU A 102 1.07 10.16 10.95
CA GLU A 102 2.24 10.99 11.24
C GLU A 102 3.25 10.96 10.08
N GLU A 103 3.42 9.82 9.39
CA GLU A 103 4.27 9.70 8.19
C GLU A 103 3.67 10.41 6.97
N ILE A 104 2.34 10.37 6.79
CA ILE A 104 1.65 11.15 5.74
C ILE A 104 1.79 12.65 6.04
N GLU A 105 1.61 13.06 7.29
CA GLU A 105 1.77 14.45 7.71
C GLU A 105 3.20 14.96 7.48
N GLU A 106 4.21 14.14 7.79
CA GLU A 106 5.61 14.50 7.57
C GLU A 106 5.94 14.63 6.08
N LYS A 107 5.47 13.69 5.25
CA LYS A 107 5.65 13.73 3.78
C LYS A 107 4.98 14.96 3.17
N VAL A 108 3.74 15.24 3.56
CA VAL A 108 3.00 16.43 3.09
C VAL A 108 3.65 17.72 3.56
N SER A 109 4.13 17.77 4.80
CA SER A 109 4.81 18.94 5.36
C SER A 109 6.12 19.24 4.64
N ARG A 110 6.91 18.19 4.33
CA ARG A 110 8.14 18.32 3.55
C ARG A 110 7.88 18.84 2.15
N ALA A 111 6.93 18.23 1.43
CA ALA A 111 6.55 18.67 0.09
C ALA A 111 6.05 20.13 0.06
N LYS A 112 5.25 20.55 1.04
CA LYS A 112 4.81 21.95 1.16
C LYS A 112 5.96 22.89 1.44
N LYS A 113 6.92 22.51 2.28
CA LYS A 113 8.10 23.32 2.58
C LYS A 113 8.97 23.52 1.34
N ASP A 114 9.22 22.45 0.58
CA ASP A 114 10.02 22.50 -0.64
C ASP A 114 9.36 23.40 -1.70
N GLU A 115 8.03 23.32 -1.84
CA GLU A 115 7.26 24.18 -2.76
C GLU A 115 7.32 25.66 -2.33
N ILE A 116 7.17 25.95 -1.03
CA ILE A 116 7.29 27.32 -0.51
C ILE A 116 8.69 27.88 -0.79
N GLU A 117 9.73 27.09 -0.59
CA GLU A 117 11.11 27.52 -0.87
C GLU A 117 11.31 27.79 -2.37
N HIS A 118 10.79 26.92 -3.23
CA HIS A 118 10.82 27.10 -4.68
C HIS A 118 10.11 28.38 -5.14
N LEU A 119 8.87 28.60 -4.68
CA LEU A 119 8.07 29.77 -5.03
C LEU A 119 8.71 31.06 -4.49
N THR A 120 9.27 31.02 -3.29
CA THR A 120 10.00 32.17 -2.71
C THR A 120 11.22 32.52 -3.56
N GLY A 121 11.96 31.51 -4.04
CA GLY A 121 13.10 31.71 -4.95
C GLY A 121 12.70 32.32 -6.29
N LEU A 122 11.56 31.90 -6.86
CA LEU A 122 11.01 32.48 -8.08
C LEU A 122 10.57 33.94 -7.87
N LEU A 123 9.88 34.22 -6.76
CA LEU A 123 9.41 35.56 -6.44
C LEU A 123 10.58 36.55 -6.33
N LYS A 124 11.65 36.15 -5.63
CA LYS A 124 12.87 36.95 -5.48
C LYS A 124 13.50 37.30 -6.84
N LYS A 125 13.61 36.33 -7.75
CA LYS A 125 14.15 36.57 -9.11
C LYS A 125 13.31 37.55 -9.91
N VAL A 126 11.98 37.43 -9.81
CA VAL A 126 11.05 38.36 -10.48
C VAL A 126 11.19 39.77 -9.91
N GLU A 127 11.32 39.89 -8.58
CA GLU A 127 11.48 41.17 -7.91
C GLU A 127 12.81 41.85 -8.25
N GLU A 128 13.92 41.11 -8.28
CA GLU A 128 15.23 41.60 -8.73
C GLU A 128 15.17 42.12 -10.18
N SER A 129 14.54 41.37 -11.08
CA SER A 129 14.34 41.77 -12.47
C SER A 129 13.48 43.03 -12.60
N ASN A 130 12.38 43.10 -11.83
CA ASN A 130 11.49 44.26 -11.84
C ASN A 130 12.20 45.52 -11.33
N ASN A 131 12.99 45.40 -10.26
CA ASN A 131 13.79 46.51 -9.73
C ASN A 131 14.85 46.99 -10.73
N ALA A 132 15.55 46.08 -11.40
CA ALA A 132 16.50 46.42 -12.45
C ALA A 132 15.83 47.15 -13.63
N MET A 133 14.63 46.69 -14.03
CA MET A 133 13.85 47.33 -15.09
C MET A 133 13.38 48.72 -14.68
N LYS A 134 12.89 48.88 -13.45
CA LYS A 134 12.47 50.18 -12.91
C LYS A 134 13.63 51.19 -12.88
N ALA A 135 14.81 50.77 -12.42
CA ALA A 135 16.01 51.61 -12.44
C ALA A 135 16.40 52.04 -13.87
N ARG A 136 16.28 51.13 -14.84
CA ARG A 136 16.53 51.45 -16.26
C ARG A 136 15.51 52.45 -16.82
N ILE A 137 14.23 52.32 -16.46
CA ILE A 137 13.19 53.27 -16.85
C ILE A 137 13.46 54.66 -16.24
N GLU A 138 13.85 54.74 -14.96
CA GLU A 138 14.18 56.01 -14.30
C GLU A 138 15.37 56.72 -14.97
N LEU A 139 16.43 55.98 -15.35
CA LEU A 139 17.56 56.54 -16.08
C LEU A 139 17.16 57.12 -17.45
N LEU A 140 16.31 56.41 -18.20
CA LEU A 140 15.80 56.88 -19.49
C LEU A 140 14.97 58.15 -19.33
N LYS A 141 14.13 58.21 -18.29
CA LYS A 141 13.31 59.38 -17.98
C LYS A 141 14.16 60.63 -17.70
N ILE A 142 15.27 60.49 -16.96
CA ILE A 142 16.21 61.59 -16.70
C ILE A 142 16.90 62.05 -18.00
N GLY A 143 17.27 61.12 -18.88
CA GLY A 143 17.86 61.43 -20.18
C GLY A 143 16.91 62.17 -21.13
N GLU A 144 15.62 61.81 -21.09
CA GLU A 144 14.56 62.43 -21.89
C GLU A 144 14.15 63.81 -21.35
N ASP A 145 14.22 64.01 -20.03
CA ASP A 145 13.96 65.30 -19.37
C ASP A 145 15.14 66.30 -19.45
N SER A 146 16.25 65.92 -20.11
CA SER A 146 17.44 66.76 -20.28
C SER A 146 17.07 68.13 -20.84
N THR A 147 17.27 69.15 -20.00
CA THR A 147 17.10 70.57 -20.32
C THR A 147 17.86 70.98 -21.56
N ALA A 148 18.96 70.29 -21.92
CA ALA A 148 19.75 70.54 -23.11
C ALA A 148 18.98 70.31 -24.42
N ALA A 149 18.13 69.28 -24.49
CA ALA A 149 17.32 69.01 -25.69
C ALA A 149 16.24 70.10 -25.88
N ARG A 150 15.64 70.54 -24.76
CA ARG A 150 14.65 71.63 -24.73
C ARG A 150 15.28 72.98 -25.07
N ASP A 151 16.50 73.25 -24.59
CA ASP A 151 17.27 74.47 -24.89
C ASP A 151 17.71 74.54 -26.35
N LEU A 152 18.16 73.42 -26.93
CA LEU A 152 18.50 73.35 -28.35
C LEU A 152 17.26 73.55 -29.24
N LEU A 153 16.13 72.95 -28.87
CA LEU A 153 14.87 73.14 -29.58
C LEU A 153 14.40 74.59 -29.54
N ASN A 154 14.52 75.25 -28.38
CA ASN A 154 14.20 76.67 -28.21
C ASN A 154 15.14 77.57 -29.04
N LYS A 155 16.45 77.27 -29.08
CA LYS A 155 17.41 78.03 -29.92
C LYS A 155 17.14 77.84 -31.41
N VAL A 156 16.83 76.63 -31.85
CA VAL A 156 16.52 76.33 -33.26
C VAL A 156 15.21 77.00 -33.69
N THR A 157 14.17 76.96 -32.85
CA THR A 157 12.91 77.68 -33.11
C THR A 157 13.12 79.20 -33.13
N GLN A 158 13.95 79.73 -32.24
CA GLN A 158 14.34 81.14 -32.26
C GLN A 158 15.04 81.52 -33.58
N TRP A 159 16.02 80.73 -34.02
CA TRP A 159 16.72 80.96 -35.30
C TRP A 159 15.79 80.89 -36.49
N ASN A 160 14.87 79.92 -36.54
CA ASN A 160 13.86 79.83 -37.61
C ASN A 160 12.93 81.05 -37.64
N CYS A 161 12.46 81.53 -36.48
CA CYS A 161 11.68 82.77 -36.41
C CYS A 161 12.48 84.00 -36.87
N THR A 162 13.80 83.98 -36.70
CA THR A 162 14.68 85.09 -37.12
C THR A 162 14.94 85.05 -38.64
N LEU A 163 15.12 83.86 -39.20
CA LEU A 163 15.25 83.61 -40.64
C LEU A 163 13.99 83.99 -41.42
N LEU A 164 12.80 83.64 -40.89
CA LEU A 164 11.52 84.02 -41.50
C LEU A 164 11.27 85.54 -41.49
N LYS A 165 11.89 86.28 -40.56
CA LYS A 165 11.82 87.76 -40.51
C LYS A 165 12.83 88.45 -41.43
N LEU A 166 13.78 87.70 -42.01
CA LEU A 166 14.83 88.21 -42.91
C LEU A 166 14.59 87.78 -44.37
N SER A 167 13.51 87.05 -44.65
CA SER A 167 13.03 86.80 -46.02
C SER A 167 12.19 88.00 -46.48
N PRO A 168 12.58 88.72 -47.55
CA PRO A 168 11.80 89.83 -48.11
C PRO A 168 10.48 89.37 -48.75
#